data_AF-A0A914XSF0-F1
#
_entry.id   AF-A0A914XSF0-F1
#
_cell.length_a   1.000
_cell.length_b   1.000
_cell.length_c   1.000
_cell.angle_alpha   90.00
_cell.angle_beta   90.00
_cell.angle_gamma   90.00
#
_symmetry.space_group_name_H-M   'P 1'
#
loop_
_entity.id
_entity.type
_entity.pdbx_description
1 polymer ?
#
loop_
_entity_poly.entity_id
_entity_poly.type
_entity_poly.pdbx_seq_one_letter_code
_entity_poly.pdbx_strand_id
1 'polypeptide(L)'
;MTDLKASSLRALKLMDLTTLNDDDTDEKVIALCHQAKTPVGNTAAICIYPRFIPIARKTLKEQGTPEIRIATVTNFPHGNDDIEIALAETRAAIAYGADEVDVVFPYRALMAGNEQVGFDLVKACKEACAAANVLLKVIIETGELKDEALIRKASEISIKAGADFIKTSTGKVAVNATPESARIMMEVIRDMGVEKTVGFKPAGGVRTAEDAQKYLAIADELFGADWADARHYRFGASSLLASLLKALGHGDEIIRKKRDGHALSDEEIRFFINGIRDNTISEGQIAALAMTIFFHDMTMPERVSLTMAMRDSGTVLDWKSLHLNGPIVDKHSTGGVGDVTSLMLGPMVAACGGYIPMISGRGLGHTGGTLDKLESIPGFDIFPDDNRFREIIKDVGVAIIGQTSSLAPADKRFYATRDITATVDSIPLITASILAKKLAEGLDALVMDVKVGSGAFMPTYELSEALAEAIVGVANGAGVRTTALLTDMNQVLASSAGNAVEVREAVQFLTGEYRNPRLFDVTMALCVEMLISGKLAKDDAEARAKLQAVLDNGKAAEVFGRMVAAQKGPTDFVENYAKYLPTAMLTKAVYADTEGFVSENGYPRAGDGSGCNGRRSSSGI
;
A
#
# COMPACT_ATOMS: atom_id res chain seq x y z
N MET A 1 18.74 15.25 27.95
CA MET A 1 17.93 15.08 26.72
C MET A 1 18.59 15.96 25.66
N THR A 2 18.83 15.49 24.43
CA THR A 2 19.39 16.37 23.37
C THR A 2 18.41 17.52 23.08
N ASP A 3 18.92 18.66 22.63
CA ASP A 3 18.09 19.84 22.30
C ASP A 3 16.98 19.50 21.29
N LEU A 4 17.29 18.64 20.30
CA LEU A 4 16.34 18.13 19.33
C LEU A 4 15.23 17.24 19.94
N LYS A 5 15.53 16.45 20.98
CA LYS A 5 14.52 15.63 21.65
C LYS A 5 13.54 16.48 22.47
N ALA A 6 14.05 17.49 23.16
CA ALA A 6 13.22 18.43 23.92
C ALA A 6 12.28 19.22 22.99
N SER A 7 12.82 19.77 21.90
CA SER A 7 12.01 20.46 20.89
C SER A 7 11.02 19.53 20.17
N SER A 8 11.40 18.26 19.93
CA SER A 8 10.48 17.28 19.32
C SER A 8 9.29 16.94 20.22
N LEU A 9 9.53 16.75 21.52
CA LEU A 9 8.46 16.49 22.49
C LEU A 9 7.53 17.70 22.62
N ARG A 10 8.09 18.91 22.63
CA ARG A 10 7.31 20.16 22.62
C ARG A 10 6.48 20.26 21.34
N ALA A 11 7.10 20.11 20.16
CA ALA A 11 6.43 20.19 18.88
C ALA A 11 5.27 19.20 18.75
N LEU A 12 5.44 17.96 19.23
CA LEU A 12 4.40 16.93 19.18
C LEU A 12 3.12 17.36 19.90
N LYS A 13 3.26 17.94 21.09
CA LYS A 13 2.14 18.47 21.90
C LYS A 13 1.51 19.73 21.33
N LEU A 14 2.10 20.31 20.28
CA LEU A 14 1.61 21.50 19.58
C LEU A 14 1.06 21.13 18.19
N MET A 15 1.01 19.86 17.81
CA MET A 15 0.55 19.47 16.49
C MET A 15 -0.98 19.54 16.35
N ASP A 16 -1.38 20.10 15.21
CA ASP A 16 -2.66 19.88 14.57
C ASP A 16 -2.44 18.83 13.47
N LEU A 17 -2.60 17.55 13.83
CA LEU A 17 -2.38 16.43 12.92
C LEU A 17 -3.44 16.46 11.81
N THR A 18 -3.02 16.63 10.56
CA THR A 18 -3.93 17.08 9.49
C THR A 18 -4.13 16.02 8.40
N THR A 19 -5.39 15.77 8.01
CA THR A 19 -5.74 15.20 6.70
C THR A 19 -6.86 16.02 6.06
N LEU A 20 -6.64 16.50 4.84
CA LEU A 20 -7.54 17.36 4.08
C LEU A 20 -7.45 17.00 2.60
N ASN A 21 -7.57 15.71 2.27
CA ASN A 21 -7.48 15.20 0.90
C ASN A 21 -8.88 14.94 0.35
N ASP A 22 -9.05 15.12 -0.95
CA ASP A 22 -10.36 14.98 -1.60
C ASP A 22 -10.87 13.54 -1.51
N ASP A 23 -9.95 12.58 -1.38
CA ASP A 23 -10.18 11.14 -1.22
C ASP A 23 -10.18 10.66 0.25
N ASP A 24 -10.29 11.57 1.23
CA ASP A 24 -10.43 11.17 2.63
C ASP A 24 -11.71 10.36 2.85
N THR A 25 -11.62 9.32 3.68
CA THR A 25 -12.73 8.43 4.08
C THR A 25 -12.85 8.37 5.61
N ASP A 26 -13.95 7.80 6.12
CA ASP A 26 -14.13 7.59 7.56
C ASP A 26 -12.97 6.78 8.15
N GLU A 27 -12.49 5.73 7.46
CA GLU A 27 -11.38 4.90 7.91
C GLU A 27 -10.07 5.69 8.02
N LYS A 28 -9.78 6.56 7.04
CA LYS A 28 -8.58 7.42 7.10
C LYS A 28 -8.64 8.39 8.27
N VAL A 29 -9.81 8.96 8.56
CA VAL A 29 -9.99 9.87 9.70
C VAL A 29 -9.92 9.11 11.04
N ILE A 30 -10.50 7.92 11.13
CA ILE A 30 -10.37 7.04 12.30
C ILE A 30 -8.89 6.72 12.55
N ALA A 31 -8.14 6.37 11.50
CA ALA A 31 -6.70 6.12 11.60
C ALA A 31 -5.93 7.36 12.07
N LEU A 32 -6.27 8.55 11.57
CA LEU A 32 -5.68 9.82 12.02
C LEU A 32 -5.95 10.07 13.51
N CYS A 33 -7.17 9.83 13.98
CA CYS A 33 -7.53 9.93 15.40
C CYS A 33 -6.66 9.01 16.27
N HIS A 34 -6.44 7.78 15.83
CA HIS A 34 -5.56 6.84 16.54
C HIS A 34 -4.10 7.31 16.54
N GLN A 35 -3.60 7.83 15.42
CA GLN A 35 -2.25 8.40 15.35
C GLN A 35 -2.05 9.60 16.27
N ALA A 36 -3.09 10.39 16.53
CA ALA A 36 -3.04 11.54 17.43
C ALA A 36 -2.73 11.15 18.89
N LYS A 37 -2.98 9.89 19.28
CA LYS A 37 -2.62 9.32 20.58
C LYS A 37 -1.27 8.62 20.47
N THR A 38 -0.21 9.23 21.02
CA THR A 38 1.15 8.68 20.91
C THR A 38 1.69 8.19 22.25
N PRO A 39 2.72 7.32 22.26
CA PRO A 39 3.36 6.84 23.49
C PRO A 39 4.00 7.94 24.37
N VAL A 40 4.26 9.12 23.81
CA VAL A 40 5.00 10.23 24.45
C VAL A 40 4.15 11.49 24.65
N GLY A 41 2.83 11.37 24.44
CA GLY A 41 1.87 12.45 24.59
C GLY A 41 0.93 12.53 23.39
N ASN A 42 -0.18 13.24 23.55
CA ASN A 42 -1.15 13.41 22.49
C ASN A 42 -0.81 14.64 21.65
N THR A 43 -1.18 14.63 20.37
CA THR A 43 -1.25 15.86 19.59
C THR A 43 -2.33 16.76 20.18
N ALA A 44 -2.27 18.05 19.90
CA ALA A 44 -3.22 18.98 20.48
C ALA A 44 -4.56 19.00 19.76
N ALA A 45 -4.52 18.83 18.45
CA ALA A 45 -5.70 18.74 17.62
C ALA A 45 -5.49 17.76 16.48
N ILE A 46 -6.60 17.40 15.85
CA ILE A 46 -6.65 16.90 14.48
C ILE A 46 -7.32 17.95 13.60
N CYS A 47 -6.95 18.03 12.32
CA CYS A 47 -7.57 18.95 11.35
C CYS A 47 -8.11 18.17 10.16
N ILE A 48 -9.43 18.22 9.96
CA ILE A 48 -10.19 17.37 9.03
C ILE A 48 -11.33 18.14 8.34
N TYR A 49 -11.87 17.62 7.23
CA TYR A 49 -13.05 18.21 6.59
C TYR A 49 -14.30 18.13 7.48
N PRO A 50 -15.23 19.11 7.40
CA PRO A 50 -16.36 19.21 8.34
C PRO A 50 -17.23 17.95 8.43
N ARG A 51 -17.42 17.25 7.30
CA ARG A 51 -18.23 16.03 7.22
C ARG A 51 -17.76 14.91 8.15
N PHE A 52 -16.47 14.90 8.53
CA PHE A 52 -15.88 13.86 9.36
C PHE A 52 -15.84 14.18 10.85
N ILE A 53 -16.26 15.37 11.28
CA ILE A 53 -16.24 15.76 12.69
C ILE A 53 -17.01 14.77 13.58
N PRO A 54 -18.22 14.29 13.22
CA PRO A 54 -18.96 13.36 14.08
C PRO A 54 -18.23 12.03 14.31
N ILE A 55 -17.66 11.44 13.26
CA ILE A 55 -16.92 10.17 13.37
C ILE A 55 -15.64 10.37 14.19
N ALA A 56 -14.89 11.45 13.94
CA ALA A 56 -13.69 11.76 14.68
C ALA A 56 -13.95 11.98 16.17
N ARG A 57 -15.01 12.73 16.52
CA ARG A 57 -15.40 12.95 17.92
C ARG A 57 -15.72 11.65 18.64
N LYS A 58 -16.47 10.75 17.97
CA LYS A 58 -16.78 9.42 18.50
C LYS A 58 -15.49 8.64 18.76
N THR A 59 -14.59 8.56 17.77
CA THR A 59 -13.33 7.82 17.88
C THR A 59 -12.43 8.35 18.99
N LEU A 60 -12.21 9.68 19.07
CA LEU A 60 -11.40 10.30 20.11
C LEU A 60 -11.92 10.01 21.53
N LYS A 61 -13.24 10.01 21.70
CA LYS A 61 -13.89 9.65 22.97
C LYS A 61 -13.70 8.16 23.30
N GLU A 62 -13.93 7.28 22.34
CA GLU A 62 -13.82 5.82 22.52
C GLU A 62 -12.39 5.38 22.84
N GLN A 63 -11.37 6.04 22.26
CA GLN A 63 -9.96 5.75 22.55
C GLN A 63 -9.43 6.41 23.84
N GLY A 64 -10.27 7.18 24.54
CA GLY A 64 -9.93 7.81 25.81
C GLY A 64 -9.08 9.08 25.70
N THR A 65 -9.16 9.81 24.58
CA THR A 65 -8.48 11.12 24.40
C THR A 65 -9.45 12.23 23.97
N PRO A 66 -10.57 12.44 24.68
CA PRO A 66 -11.58 13.45 24.32
C PRO A 66 -11.06 14.89 24.37
N GLU A 67 -9.91 15.13 24.99
CA GLU A 67 -9.25 16.43 25.08
C GLU A 67 -8.55 16.88 23.79
N ILE A 68 -8.28 15.96 22.86
CA ILE A 68 -7.73 16.30 21.53
C ILE A 68 -8.79 17.09 20.77
N ARG A 69 -8.44 18.31 20.35
CA ARG A 69 -9.37 19.22 19.68
C ARG A 69 -9.63 18.80 18.23
N ILE A 70 -10.80 19.14 17.71
CA ILE A 70 -11.13 18.94 16.31
C ILE A 70 -11.18 20.30 15.61
N ALA A 71 -10.16 20.56 14.81
CA ALA A 71 -10.10 21.67 13.88
C ALA A 71 -10.71 21.27 12.53
N THR A 72 -11.32 22.23 11.85
CA THR A 72 -11.80 22.03 10.48
C THR A 72 -11.57 23.27 9.62
N VAL A 73 -11.84 23.19 8.32
CA VAL A 73 -11.55 24.26 7.36
C VAL A 73 -12.82 24.85 6.75
N THR A 74 -12.79 26.16 6.45
CA THR A 74 -13.85 26.90 5.74
C THR A 74 -13.25 27.90 4.77
N ASN A 75 -14.02 28.31 3.76
CA ASN A 75 -13.54 29.05 2.60
C ASN A 75 -12.33 28.37 1.90
N PHE A 76 -12.22 27.04 2.06
CA PHE A 76 -11.02 26.29 1.76
C PHE A 76 -11.14 25.52 0.44
N PRO A 77 -10.05 25.39 -0.34
CA PRO A 77 -8.72 25.97 -0.12
C PRO A 77 -8.56 27.38 -0.70
N HIS A 78 -9.58 27.89 -1.40
CA HIS A 78 -9.36 28.99 -2.34
C HIS A 78 -9.34 30.38 -1.73
N GLY A 79 -9.99 30.62 -0.58
CA GLY A 79 -10.09 31.98 -0.02
C GLY A 79 -10.90 32.90 -0.94
N ASN A 80 -12.15 32.54 -1.24
CA ASN A 80 -13.03 33.39 -2.05
C ASN A 80 -13.51 34.59 -1.21
N ASP A 81 -13.95 35.65 -1.89
CA ASP A 81 -14.37 36.92 -1.28
C ASP A 81 -15.89 36.99 -0.96
N ASP A 82 -16.61 35.88 -1.11
CA ASP A 82 -18.02 35.75 -0.74
C ASP A 82 -18.17 35.51 0.78
N ILE A 83 -18.54 36.57 1.50
CA ILE A 83 -18.73 36.56 2.96
C ILE A 83 -19.85 35.61 3.38
N GLU A 84 -20.97 35.57 2.63
CA GLU A 84 -22.14 34.79 3.01
C GLU A 84 -21.87 33.29 2.91
N ILE A 85 -21.14 32.87 1.86
CA ILE A 85 -20.71 31.48 1.71
C ILE A 85 -19.75 31.08 2.84
N ALA A 86 -18.70 31.87 3.10
CA ALA A 86 -17.73 31.58 4.15
C ALA A 86 -18.39 31.52 5.55
N LEU A 87 -19.33 32.41 5.82
CA LEU A 87 -20.10 32.43 7.06
C LEU A 87 -21.03 31.22 7.18
N ALA A 88 -21.69 30.82 6.09
CA ALA A 88 -22.54 29.63 6.06
C ALA A 88 -21.74 28.35 6.34
N GLU A 89 -20.56 28.20 5.71
CA GLU A 89 -19.64 27.09 5.97
C GLU A 89 -19.14 27.09 7.42
N THR A 90 -18.83 28.27 7.97
CA THR A 90 -18.42 28.42 9.38
C THR A 90 -19.51 27.98 10.34
N ARG A 91 -20.77 28.40 10.11
CA ARG A 91 -21.91 27.95 10.91
C ARG A 91 -22.15 26.45 10.80
N ALA A 92 -21.97 25.86 9.61
CA ALA A 92 -22.08 24.42 9.42
C ALA A 92 -20.98 23.66 10.19
N ALA A 93 -19.73 24.11 10.11
CA ALA A 93 -18.62 23.55 10.87
C ALA A 93 -18.87 23.56 12.39
N ILE A 94 -19.39 24.68 12.92
CA ILE A 94 -19.80 24.80 14.33
C ILE A 94 -20.91 23.79 14.66
N ALA A 95 -21.94 23.69 13.81
CA ALA A 95 -23.06 22.77 14.02
C ALA A 95 -22.63 21.29 14.00
N TYR A 96 -21.61 20.93 13.21
CA TYR A 96 -21.01 19.60 13.22
C TYR A 96 -20.20 19.31 14.50
N GLY A 97 -19.89 20.34 15.31
CA GLY A 97 -19.21 20.21 16.59
C GLY A 97 -17.69 20.42 16.52
N ALA A 98 -17.21 21.29 15.62
CA ALA A 98 -15.82 21.71 15.60
C ALA A 98 -15.43 22.42 16.90
N ASP A 99 -14.23 22.16 17.42
CA ASP A 99 -13.64 22.97 18.50
C ASP A 99 -12.98 24.24 17.95
N GLU A 100 -12.49 24.15 16.70
CA GLU A 100 -11.70 25.19 16.05
C GLU A 100 -12.01 25.25 14.55
N VAL A 101 -12.03 26.45 13.97
CA VAL A 101 -12.26 26.66 12.54
C VAL A 101 -11.08 27.42 11.93
N ASP A 102 -10.50 26.85 10.88
CA ASP A 102 -9.47 27.44 10.04
C ASP A 102 -10.13 28.04 8.77
N VAL A 103 -10.38 29.35 8.76
CA VAL A 103 -10.96 30.05 7.60
C VAL A 103 -9.86 30.57 6.68
N VAL A 104 -10.01 30.41 5.36
CA VAL A 104 -9.07 31.01 4.39
C VAL A 104 -9.42 32.48 4.15
N PHE A 105 -8.45 33.36 4.35
CA PHE A 105 -8.53 34.79 4.07
C PHE A 105 -8.65 35.03 2.55
N PRO A 106 -9.44 36.01 2.09
CA PRO A 106 -9.55 36.33 0.67
C PRO A 106 -8.31 37.06 0.13
N TYR A 107 -7.16 36.37 0.09
CA TYR A 107 -5.86 36.94 -0.23
C TYR A 107 -5.79 37.52 -1.65
N ARG A 108 -6.53 36.97 -2.62
CA ARG A 108 -6.61 37.53 -3.98
C ARG A 108 -7.27 38.91 -4.00
N ALA A 109 -8.29 39.12 -3.17
CA ALA A 109 -8.94 40.43 -3.05
C ALA A 109 -7.99 41.46 -2.45
N LEU A 110 -7.19 41.07 -1.45
CA LEU A 110 -6.13 41.93 -0.90
C LEU A 110 -5.07 42.28 -1.97
N MET A 111 -4.61 41.30 -2.76
CA MET A 111 -3.68 41.55 -3.87
C MET A 111 -4.27 42.50 -4.94
N ALA A 112 -5.60 42.50 -5.09
CA ALA A 112 -6.33 43.44 -5.94
C ALA A 112 -6.61 44.80 -5.28
N GLY A 113 -6.14 45.02 -4.04
CA GLY A 113 -6.30 46.27 -3.28
C GLY A 113 -7.57 46.37 -2.44
N ASN A 114 -8.39 45.33 -2.36
CA ASN A 114 -9.59 45.30 -1.53
C ASN A 114 -9.29 44.74 -0.13
N GLU A 115 -8.86 45.61 0.78
CA GLU A 115 -8.57 45.25 2.18
C GLU A 115 -9.86 44.97 2.99
N GLN A 116 -10.95 45.67 2.66
CA GLN A 116 -12.16 45.70 3.47
C GLN A 116 -12.88 44.34 3.47
N VAL A 117 -12.95 43.66 2.32
CA VAL A 117 -13.63 42.35 2.24
C VAL A 117 -12.95 41.30 3.12
N GLY A 118 -11.62 41.35 3.26
CA GLY A 118 -10.89 40.47 4.16
C GLY A 118 -11.21 40.73 5.64
N PHE A 119 -11.32 42.00 6.02
CA PHE A 119 -11.74 42.37 7.37
C PHE A 119 -13.17 41.89 7.67
N ASP A 120 -14.11 42.19 6.78
CA ASP A 120 -15.53 41.88 6.98
C ASP A 120 -15.79 40.37 7.02
N LEU A 121 -15.13 39.59 6.16
CA LEU A 121 -15.23 38.13 6.15
C LEU A 121 -14.72 37.52 7.46
N VAL A 122 -13.50 37.89 7.89
CA VAL A 122 -12.91 37.36 9.13
C VAL A 122 -13.76 37.76 10.33
N LYS A 123 -14.26 39.01 10.37
CA LYS A 123 -15.09 39.51 11.47
C LYS A 123 -16.42 38.75 11.56
N ALA A 124 -17.09 38.52 10.44
CA ALA A 124 -18.35 37.75 10.41
C ALA A 124 -18.14 36.31 10.89
N CYS A 125 -17.09 35.63 10.42
CA CYS A 125 -16.72 34.29 10.89
C CYS A 125 -16.37 34.30 12.39
N LYS A 126 -15.64 35.31 12.87
CA LYS A 126 -15.26 35.44 14.29
C LYS A 126 -16.48 35.62 15.19
N GLU A 127 -17.44 36.46 14.80
CA GLU A 127 -18.67 36.66 15.57
C GLU A 127 -19.45 35.34 15.71
N ALA A 128 -19.56 34.55 14.64
CA ALA A 128 -20.18 33.23 14.67
C ALA A 128 -19.42 32.23 15.58
N CYS A 129 -18.10 32.17 15.45
CA CYS A 129 -17.25 31.31 16.29
C CYS A 129 -17.31 31.72 17.78
N ALA A 130 -17.25 33.01 18.08
CA ALA A 130 -17.30 33.52 19.45
C ALA A 130 -18.64 33.20 20.13
N ALA A 131 -19.76 33.33 19.41
CA ALA A 131 -21.09 32.97 19.92
C ALA A 131 -21.21 31.49 20.32
N ALA A 132 -20.39 30.62 19.73
CA ALA A 132 -20.35 29.18 20.00
C ALA A 132 -19.14 28.73 20.83
N ASN A 133 -18.31 29.66 21.32
CA ASN A 133 -17.05 29.37 22.02
C ASN A 133 -16.08 28.47 21.21
N VAL A 134 -16.03 28.72 19.90
CA VAL A 134 -15.13 28.05 18.93
C VAL A 134 -13.97 28.99 18.61
N LEU A 135 -12.75 28.43 18.52
CA LEU A 135 -11.55 29.20 18.20
C LEU A 135 -11.44 29.43 16.68
N LEU A 136 -11.17 30.67 16.25
CA LEU A 136 -10.98 30.99 14.84
C LEU A 136 -9.49 31.15 14.50
N LYS A 137 -8.99 30.33 13.57
CA LYS A 137 -7.70 30.49 12.92
C LYS A 137 -7.90 31.04 11.51
N VAL A 138 -7.09 32.01 11.11
CA VAL A 138 -7.17 32.61 9.76
C VAL A 138 -5.97 32.21 8.93
N ILE A 139 -6.21 31.52 7.81
CA ILE A 139 -5.19 31.11 6.85
C ILE A 139 -4.96 32.26 5.87
N ILE A 140 -3.79 32.89 5.91
CA ILE A 140 -3.51 34.06 5.07
C ILE A 140 -2.90 33.74 3.70
N GLU A 141 -2.49 32.49 3.48
CA GLU A 141 -1.86 31.97 2.26
C GLU A 141 -0.57 32.72 1.86
N THR A 142 0.41 32.73 2.77
CA THR A 142 1.69 33.45 2.63
C THR A 142 2.45 33.13 1.34
N GLY A 143 2.37 31.88 0.88
CA GLY A 143 3.05 31.43 -0.33
C GLY A 143 2.48 31.97 -1.64
N GLU A 144 1.22 32.42 -1.63
CA GLU A 144 0.58 33.10 -2.76
C GLU A 144 0.78 34.62 -2.69
N LEU A 145 0.74 35.21 -1.49
CA LEU A 145 1.00 36.63 -1.29
C LEU A 145 2.41 37.03 -1.74
N LYS A 146 3.43 36.20 -1.44
CA LYS A 146 4.85 36.32 -1.86
C LYS A 146 5.58 37.61 -1.47
N ASP A 147 4.88 38.61 -0.98
CA ASP A 147 5.37 39.94 -0.63
C ASP A 147 5.23 40.18 0.88
N GLU A 148 6.29 40.69 1.50
CA GLU A 148 6.34 40.94 2.95
C GLU A 148 5.27 41.94 3.40
N ALA A 149 5.05 43.03 2.65
CA ALA A 149 4.08 44.05 3.01
C ALA A 149 2.65 43.50 2.94
N LEU A 150 2.35 42.65 1.95
CA LEU A 150 1.07 41.95 1.86
C LEU A 150 0.88 40.93 3.00
N ILE A 151 1.91 40.17 3.38
CA ILE A 151 1.85 39.23 4.50
C ILE A 151 1.59 39.98 5.82
N ARG A 152 2.30 41.10 6.06
CA ARG A 152 2.06 41.96 7.22
C ARG A 152 0.63 42.50 7.22
N LYS A 153 0.19 43.05 6.09
CA LYS A 153 -1.15 43.63 5.94
C LYS A 153 -2.25 42.60 6.18
N ALA A 154 -2.17 41.40 5.59
CA ALA A 154 -3.15 40.32 5.80
C ALA A 154 -3.20 39.89 7.27
N SER A 155 -2.04 39.80 7.93
CA SER A 155 -1.94 39.47 9.36
C SER A 155 -2.61 40.54 10.23
N GLU A 156 -2.31 41.82 9.99
CA GLU A 156 -2.91 42.93 10.72
C GLU A 156 -4.44 42.99 10.54
N ILE A 157 -4.93 42.82 9.31
CA ILE A 157 -6.37 42.81 9.01
C ILE A 157 -7.04 41.67 9.78
N SER A 158 -6.47 40.47 9.72
CA SER A 158 -7.02 39.29 10.38
C SER A 158 -7.06 39.47 11.91
N ILE A 159 -6.01 40.02 12.51
CA ILE A 159 -5.95 40.31 13.94
C ILE A 159 -6.97 41.37 14.33
N LYS A 160 -7.06 42.49 13.59
CA LYS A 160 -8.03 43.57 13.85
C LYS A 160 -9.48 43.07 13.72
N ALA A 161 -9.73 42.11 12.83
CA ALA A 161 -11.03 41.47 12.66
C ALA A 161 -11.34 40.42 13.74
N GLY A 162 -10.38 40.09 14.61
CA GLY A 162 -10.58 39.27 15.80
C GLY A 162 -10.08 37.82 15.70
N ALA A 163 -9.18 37.50 14.78
CA ALA A 163 -8.56 36.17 14.71
C ALA A 163 -7.93 35.75 16.04
N ASP A 164 -8.17 34.51 16.49
CA ASP A 164 -7.49 33.95 17.67
C ASP A 164 -6.13 33.36 17.32
N PHE A 165 -5.95 32.96 16.05
CA PHE A 165 -4.69 32.53 15.45
C PHE A 165 -4.58 33.06 14.03
N ILE A 166 -3.35 33.36 13.61
CA ILE A 166 -3.01 33.51 12.19
C ILE A 166 -2.16 32.32 11.73
N LYS A 167 -2.49 31.79 10.55
CA LYS A 167 -1.93 30.57 9.95
C LYS A 167 -1.34 30.88 8.58
N THR A 168 -0.17 30.30 8.29
CA THR A 168 0.58 30.60 7.06
C THR A 168 -0.15 30.17 5.78
N SER A 169 -0.49 28.88 5.63
CA SER A 169 -0.94 28.32 4.34
C SER A 169 -1.99 27.22 4.46
N THR A 170 -2.64 26.89 3.35
CA THR A 170 -3.57 25.76 3.24
C THR A 170 -2.88 24.39 3.12
N GLY A 171 -1.59 24.36 2.78
CA GLY A 171 -0.91 23.12 2.39
C GLY A 171 -1.19 22.66 0.96
N LYS A 172 -1.97 23.43 0.18
CA LYS A 172 -2.41 23.08 -1.19
C LYS A 172 -1.71 23.87 -2.28
N VAL A 173 -0.81 24.78 -1.90
CA VAL A 173 -0.04 25.64 -2.80
C VAL A 173 1.43 25.18 -2.89
N ALA A 174 2.17 25.67 -3.89
CA ALA A 174 3.54 25.23 -4.15
C ALA A 174 4.53 25.64 -3.05
N VAL A 175 4.40 26.88 -2.55
CA VAL A 175 5.18 27.42 -1.43
C VAL A 175 4.24 27.54 -0.24
N ASN A 176 4.59 26.98 0.92
CA ASN A 176 3.73 26.95 2.10
C ASN A 176 4.36 27.79 3.23
N ALA A 177 4.46 27.25 4.47
CA ALA A 177 5.20 27.92 5.53
C ALA A 177 6.69 27.98 5.19
N THR A 178 7.28 29.16 5.39
CA THR A 178 8.74 29.36 5.43
C THR A 178 9.13 30.03 6.75
N PRO A 179 10.37 29.87 7.24
CA PRO A 179 10.86 30.58 8.42
C PRO A 179 10.70 32.10 8.32
N GLU A 180 10.89 32.66 7.13
CA GLU A 180 10.78 34.10 6.86
C GLU A 180 9.32 34.57 7.01
N SER A 181 8.38 33.91 6.34
CA SER A 181 6.95 34.22 6.45
C SER A 181 6.43 34.06 7.89
N ALA A 182 6.90 33.02 8.60
CA ALA A 182 6.55 32.79 9.99
C ALA A 182 7.07 33.89 10.92
N ARG A 183 8.31 34.35 10.72
CA ARG A 183 8.87 35.48 11.47
C ARG A 183 8.07 36.75 11.25
N ILE A 184 7.76 37.09 10.00
CA ILE A 184 6.95 38.28 9.66
C ILE A 184 5.61 38.27 10.41
N MET A 185 4.88 37.15 10.34
CA MET A 185 3.58 37.02 11.01
C MET A 185 3.68 37.13 12.54
N MET A 186 4.69 36.51 13.15
CA MET A 186 4.92 36.62 14.60
C MET A 186 5.37 38.03 15.01
N GLU A 187 6.17 38.71 14.21
CA GLU A 187 6.51 40.12 14.45
C GLU A 187 5.26 41.00 14.43
N VAL A 188 4.29 40.76 13.55
CA VAL A 188 3.01 41.49 13.57
C VAL A 188 2.27 41.27 14.89
N ILE A 189 2.22 40.03 15.41
CA ILE A 189 1.61 39.72 16.72
C ILE A 189 2.30 40.54 17.84
N ARG A 190 3.64 40.56 17.85
CA ARG A 190 4.45 41.31 18.82
C ARG A 190 4.25 42.82 18.69
N ASP A 191 4.35 43.35 17.47
CA ASP A 191 4.31 44.78 17.17
C ASP A 191 2.92 45.38 17.51
N MET A 192 1.86 44.57 17.38
CA MET A 192 0.50 44.93 17.80
C MET A 192 0.24 44.74 19.29
N GLY A 193 1.15 44.12 20.05
CA GLY A 193 1.00 43.87 21.49
C GLY A 193 -0.13 42.91 21.86
N VAL A 194 -0.40 41.92 20.99
CA VAL A 194 -1.53 40.98 21.12
C VAL A 194 -1.10 39.54 21.44
N GLU A 195 0.17 39.34 21.82
CA GLU A 195 0.78 38.03 22.06
C GLU A 195 0.10 37.19 23.15
N LYS A 196 -0.67 37.83 24.04
CA LYS A 196 -1.48 37.14 25.08
C LYS A 196 -2.81 36.60 24.57
N THR A 197 -3.22 36.99 23.37
CA THR A 197 -4.58 36.73 22.85
C THR A 197 -4.58 36.08 21.47
N VAL A 198 -3.53 36.31 20.68
CA VAL A 198 -3.39 35.80 19.32
C VAL A 198 -2.24 34.80 19.25
N GLY A 199 -2.50 33.63 18.69
CA GLY A 199 -1.52 32.60 18.42
C GLY A 199 -1.03 32.56 16.97
N PHE A 200 -0.02 31.74 16.72
CA PHE A 200 0.54 31.50 15.40
C PHE A 200 0.53 30.01 15.03
N LYS A 201 0.26 29.71 13.75
CA LYS A 201 0.26 28.34 13.24
C LYS A 201 1.03 28.24 11.91
N PRO A 202 2.30 27.79 11.90
CA PRO A 202 2.91 27.36 10.65
C PRO A 202 2.19 26.10 10.13
N ALA A 203 1.73 26.16 8.89
CA ALA A 203 1.10 25.04 8.22
C ALA A 203 1.67 24.84 6.82
N GLY A 204 1.86 23.58 6.44
CA GLY A 204 2.47 23.17 5.17
C GLY A 204 3.98 23.41 5.12
N GLY A 205 4.75 22.43 4.69
CA GLY A 205 6.21 22.55 4.51
C GLY A 205 7.07 22.20 5.74
N VAL A 206 6.50 22.09 6.95
CA VAL A 206 7.21 21.59 8.14
C VAL A 206 7.16 20.06 8.16
N ARG A 207 8.28 19.39 7.86
CA ARG A 207 8.29 17.93 7.66
C ARG A 207 9.14 17.18 8.68
N THR A 208 10.20 17.80 9.19
CA THR A 208 11.14 17.13 10.09
C THR A 208 11.18 17.73 11.49
N ALA A 209 11.75 16.99 12.44
CA ALA A 209 12.05 17.47 13.78
C ALA A 209 12.94 18.72 13.76
N GLU A 210 13.92 18.78 12.84
CA GLU A 210 14.80 19.93 12.66
C GLU A 210 14.05 21.13 12.09
N ASP A 211 13.08 20.92 11.18
CA ASP A 211 12.22 22.01 10.72
C ASP A 211 11.42 22.57 11.89
N ALA A 212 10.74 21.71 12.65
CA ALA A 212 9.95 22.12 13.81
C ALA A 212 10.80 22.89 14.85
N GLN A 213 12.04 22.43 15.10
CA GLN A 213 12.99 23.12 15.97
C GLN A 213 13.31 24.54 15.48
N LYS A 214 13.54 24.75 14.18
CA LYS A 214 13.79 26.09 13.62
C LYS A 214 12.61 27.03 13.85
N TYR A 215 11.39 26.56 13.63
CA TYR A 215 10.18 27.35 13.84
C TYR A 215 9.97 27.70 15.32
N LEU A 216 10.16 26.73 16.24
CA LEU A 216 10.10 26.97 17.68
C LEU A 216 11.16 27.97 18.14
N ALA A 217 12.38 27.90 17.59
CA ALA A 217 13.45 28.85 17.93
C ALA A 217 13.09 30.29 17.58
N ILE A 218 12.37 30.54 16.48
CA ILE A 218 11.88 31.89 16.14
C ILE A 218 10.85 32.38 17.17
N ALA A 219 9.93 31.51 17.60
CA ALA A 219 8.96 31.87 18.62
C ALA A 219 9.63 32.18 19.97
N ASP A 220 10.61 31.37 20.36
CA ASP A 220 11.37 31.53 21.60
C ASP A 220 12.21 32.82 21.58
N GLU A 221 12.78 33.18 20.42
CA GLU A 221 13.52 34.43 20.24
C GLU A 221 12.61 35.66 20.40
N LEU A 222 11.39 35.62 19.86
CA LEU A 222 10.47 36.76 19.84
C LEU A 222 9.68 36.94 21.15
N PHE A 223 9.30 35.84 21.80
CA PHE A 223 8.35 35.86 22.91
C PHE A 223 8.84 35.14 24.18
N GLY A 224 9.99 34.47 24.13
CA GLY A 224 10.50 33.63 25.21
C GLY A 224 10.00 32.19 25.16
N ALA A 225 10.69 31.31 25.90
CA ALA A 225 10.52 29.85 25.82
C ALA A 225 9.13 29.33 26.23
N ASP A 226 8.38 30.10 27.03
CA ASP A 226 7.09 29.68 27.57
C ASP A 226 5.89 30.09 26.68
N TRP A 227 6.10 30.96 25.69
CA TRP A 227 5.01 31.47 24.87
C TRP A 227 4.41 30.40 23.96
N ALA A 228 5.26 29.58 23.31
CA ALA A 228 4.80 28.53 22.40
C ALA A 228 4.23 27.34 23.20
N ASP A 229 2.99 27.52 23.62
CA ASP A 229 2.10 26.55 24.24
C ASP A 229 0.92 26.23 23.32
N ALA A 230 0.02 25.39 23.82
CA ALA A 230 -1.12 24.95 23.04
C ALA A 230 -2.10 26.07 22.64
N ARG A 231 -2.17 27.16 23.41
CA ARG A 231 -3.08 28.27 23.12
C ARG A 231 -2.46 29.28 22.16
N HIS A 232 -1.14 29.35 22.04
CA HIS A 232 -0.48 30.39 21.26
C HIS A 232 0.34 29.85 20.07
N TYR A 233 0.61 28.54 20.00
CA TYR A 233 1.41 27.97 18.92
C TYR A 233 0.93 26.59 18.46
N ARG A 234 0.79 26.39 17.14
CA ARG A 234 0.38 25.11 16.55
C ARG A 234 1.18 24.73 15.30
N PHE A 235 1.48 23.45 15.09
CA PHE A 235 2.00 22.97 13.81
C PHE A 235 0.89 22.31 12.98
N GLY A 236 0.56 22.86 11.81
CA GLY A 236 -0.32 22.19 10.84
C GLY A 236 0.48 21.30 9.88
N ALA A 237 0.54 19.99 10.14
CA ALA A 237 1.31 19.07 9.32
C ALA A 237 0.72 17.65 9.28
N SER A 238 0.84 17.01 8.11
CA SER A 238 0.44 15.61 7.88
C SER A 238 1.58 14.61 8.12
N SER A 239 2.83 14.98 7.80
CA SER A 239 3.98 14.05 7.85
C SER A 239 4.94 14.27 9.03
N LEU A 240 4.77 15.35 9.80
CA LEU A 240 5.72 15.73 10.85
C LEU A 240 5.76 14.73 12.01
N LEU A 241 4.61 14.14 12.36
CA LEU A 241 4.47 13.29 13.55
C LEU A 241 5.47 12.13 13.56
N ALA A 242 5.63 11.45 12.43
CA ALA A 242 6.56 10.34 12.30
C ALA A 242 8.02 10.77 12.54
N SER A 243 8.42 11.94 12.04
CA SER A 243 9.76 12.47 12.25
C SER A 243 10.00 12.83 13.73
N LEU A 244 9.01 13.40 14.41
CA LEU A 244 9.10 13.70 15.84
C LEU A 244 9.22 12.41 16.68
N LEU A 245 8.37 11.41 16.41
CA LEU A 245 8.43 10.12 17.10
C LEU A 245 9.79 9.42 16.88
N LYS A 246 10.36 9.54 15.68
CA LYS A 246 11.71 9.05 15.39
C LYS A 246 12.77 9.78 16.22
N ALA A 247 12.75 11.11 16.24
CA ALA A 247 13.69 11.89 17.05
C ALA A 247 13.58 11.55 18.55
N LEU A 248 12.39 11.18 19.01
CA LEU A 248 12.12 10.74 20.38
C LEU A 248 12.56 9.29 20.65
N GLY A 249 12.76 8.45 19.62
CA GLY A 249 13.36 7.12 19.71
C GLY A 249 12.44 5.94 19.38
N HIS A 250 11.20 6.18 18.94
CA HIS A 250 10.19 5.12 18.80
C HIS A 250 10.33 4.21 17.56
N GLY A 251 11.26 4.48 16.64
CA GLY A 251 11.57 3.57 15.52
C GLY A 251 12.63 2.50 15.85
N ASP A 252 13.57 2.82 16.75
CA ASP A 252 14.69 1.93 17.08
C ASP A 252 14.35 0.93 18.20
N GLU A 253 13.31 1.23 18.98
CA GLU A 253 12.81 0.36 20.05
C GLU A 253 12.23 -0.96 19.51
N ILE A 254 11.56 -0.93 18.35
CA ILE A 254 10.99 -2.13 17.70
C ILE A 254 12.11 -3.10 17.30
N ILE A 255 13.16 -2.59 16.65
CA ILE A 255 14.31 -3.39 16.24
C ILE A 255 15.02 -3.95 17.46
N ARG A 256 15.24 -3.14 18.50
CA ARG A 256 15.86 -3.59 19.75
C ARG A 256 15.06 -4.71 20.41
N LYS A 257 13.74 -4.55 20.50
CA LYS A 257 12.83 -5.55 21.07
C LYS A 257 12.95 -6.89 20.35
N LYS A 258 12.88 -6.88 19.02
CA LYS A 258 12.97 -8.11 18.21
C LYS A 258 14.37 -8.73 18.24
N ARG A 259 15.42 -7.90 18.20
CA ARG A 259 16.82 -8.32 18.39
C ARG A 259 17.06 -9.00 19.72
N ASP A 260 16.35 -8.59 20.77
CA ASP A 260 16.49 -9.18 22.10
C ASP A 260 15.56 -10.40 22.29
N GLY A 261 15.00 -10.94 21.20
CA GLY A 261 14.20 -12.18 21.18
C GLY A 261 12.73 -12.02 21.63
N HIS A 262 12.24 -10.78 21.80
CA HIS A 262 10.86 -10.54 22.20
C HIS A 262 9.93 -10.46 20.99
N ALA A 263 8.70 -10.97 21.14
CA ALA A 263 7.68 -10.87 20.12
C ALA A 263 7.16 -9.43 19.95
N LEU A 264 6.90 -9.03 18.72
CA LEU A 264 6.30 -7.75 18.39
C LEU A 264 4.77 -7.80 18.51
N SER A 265 4.16 -6.67 18.88
CA SER A 265 2.70 -6.49 18.84
C SER A 265 2.24 -6.16 17.41
N ASP A 266 0.94 -6.33 17.14
CA ASP A 266 0.32 -5.92 15.86
C ASP A 266 0.54 -4.42 15.60
N GLU A 267 0.43 -3.57 16.62
CA GLU A 267 0.66 -2.13 16.53
C GLU A 267 2.11 -1.79 16.12
N GLU A 268 3.10 -2.44 16.74
CA GLU A 268 4.52 -2.25 16.40
C GLU A 268 4.80 -2.68 14.96
N ILE A 269 4.26 -3.83 14.54
CA ILE A 269 4.42 -4.34 13.17
C ILE A 269 3.76 -3.37 12.17
N ARG A 270 2.53 -2.94 12.41
CA ARG A 270 1.81 -1.99 11.53
C ARG A 270 2.53 -0.66 11.43
N PHE A 271 3.03 -0.11 12.54
CA PHE A 271 3.83 1.09 12.53
C PHE A 271 5.06 0.93 11.64
N PHE A 272 5.81 -0.16 11.80
CA PHE A 272 7.02 -0.39 11.02
C PHE A 272 6.71 -0.54 9.53
N ILE A 273 5.72 -1.35 9.17
CA ILE A 273 5.32 -1.59 7.77
C ILE A 273 4.77 -0.32 7.10
N ASN A 274 3.95 0.47 7.80
CA ASN A 274 3.51 1.77 7.29
C ASN A 274 4.69 2.72 7.11
N GLY A 275 5.67 2.69 8.02
CA GLY A 275 6.88 3.48 7.86
C GLY A 275 7.76 3.06 6.69
N ILE A 276 7.76 1.77 6.31
CA ILE A 276 8.35 1.29 5.05
C ILE A 276 7.58 1.87 3.86
N ARG A 277 6.24 1.86 3.87
CA ARG A 277 5.46 2.46 2.78
C ARG A 277 5.73 3.96 2.63
N ASP A 278 5.72 4.69 3.75
CA ASP A 278 5.73 6.16 3.79
C ASP A 278 7.14 6.77 3.72
N ASN A 279 8.18 5.95 3.50
CA ASN A 279 9.59 6.36 3.49
C ASN A 279 10.10 6.99 4.81
N THR A 280 9.43 6.73 5.94
CA THR A 280 9.87 7.23 7.25
C THR A 280 10.82 6.27 7.96
N ILE A 281 10.81 4.98 7.58
CA ILE A 281 11.79 3.96 7.95
C ILE A 281 12.86 3.85 6.87
N SER A 282 14.13 3.95 7.28
CA SER A 282 15.29 3.89 6.38
C SER A 282 15.61 2.46 5.94
N GLU A 283 16.32 2.31 4.83
CA GLU A 283 16.79 0.99 4.36
C GLU A 283 17.61 0.24 5.43
N GLY A 284 18.48 0.94 6.15
CA GLY A 284 19.26 0.36 7.24
C GLY A 284 18.38 -0.17 8.39
N GLN A 285 17.26 0.50 8.70
CA GLN A 285 16.30 0.01 9.69
C GLN A 285 15.54 -1.21 9.18
N ILE A 286 15.13 -1.22 7.90
CA ILE A 286 14.49 -2.38 7.25
C ILE A 286 15.42 -3.59 7.33
N ALA A 287 16.68 -3.42 6.91
CA ALA A 287 17.70 -4.47 6.93
C ALA A 287 17.95 -5.00 8.34
N ALA A 288 18.02 -4.10 9.33
CA ALA A 288 18.21 -4.48 10.72
C ALA A 288 17.02 -5.32 11.23
N LEU A 289 15.78 -4.90 10.99
CA LEU A 289 14.61 -5.71 11.37
C LEU A 289 14.58 -7.05 10.64
N ALA A 290 14.81 -7.05 9.32
CA ALA A 290 14.87 -8.26 8.51
C ALA A 290 15.86 -9.29 9.07
N MET A 291 17.05 -8.83 9.45
CA MET A 291 18.09 -9.66 10.04
C MET A 291 17.72 -10.17 11.44
N THR A 292 17.06 -9.34 12.26
CA THR A 292 16.55 -9.82 13.57
C THR A 292 15.46 -10.88 13.42
N ILE A 293 14.58 -10.74 12.42
CA ILE A 293 13.56 -11.75 12.09
C ILE A 293 14.21 -13.02 11.56
N PHE A 294 15.27 -12.90 10.75
CA PHE A 294 16.04 -14.05 10.27
C PHE A 294 16.58 -14.90 11.42
N PHE A 295 17.14 -14.28 12.46
CA PHE A 295 17.70 -15.02 13.62
C PHE A 295 16.68 -15.47 14.67
N HIS A 296 15.62 -14.68 14.92
CA HIS A 296 14.67 -14.95 16.01
C HIS A 296 13.32 -15.51 15.55
N ASP A 297 13.11 -15.64 14.24
CA ASP A 297 11.83 -16.01 13.63
C ASP A 297 10.68 -15.10 14.11
N MET A 298 9.44 -15.47 13.81
CA MET A 298 8.21 -14.82 14.27
C MET A 298 7.22 -15.89 14.70
N THR A 299 6.54 -15.63 15.81
CA THR A 299 5.40 -16.44 16.27
C THR A 299 4.25 -16.38 15.26
N MET A 300 3.30 -17.32 15.31
CA MET A 300 2.16 -17.31 14.38
C MET A 300 1.35 -15.98 14.41
N PRO A 301 1.04 -15.37 15.58
CA PRO A 301 0.39 -14.06 15.62
C PRO A 301 1.20 -12.94 14.95
N GLU A 302 2.52 -12.95 15.14
CA GLU A 302 3.43 -12.00 14.48
C GLU A 302 3.42 -12.21 12.95
N ARG A 303 3.49 -13.46 12.47
CA ARG A 303 3.45 -13.79 11.03
C ARG A 303 2.15 -13.33 10.38
N VAL A 304 1.00 -13.56 11.04
CA VAL A 304 -0.30 -13.04 10.60
C VAL A 304 -0.30 -11.52 10.57
N SER A 305 0.14 -10.86 11.65
CA SER A 305 0.18 -9.40 11.72
C SER A 305 1.07 -8.78 10.63
N LEU A 306 2.25 -9.36 10.37
CA LEU A 306 3.16 -8.91 9.33
C LEU A 306 2.52 -9.00 7.94
N THR A 307 1.92 -10.16 7.65
CA THR A 307 1.24 -10.40 6.37
C THR A 307 0.10 -9.43 6.15
N MET A 308 -0.75 -9.24 7.17
CA MET A 308 -1.90 -8.35 7.11
C MET A 308 -1.47 -6.90 7.01
N ALA A 309 -0.47 -6.46 7.76
CA ALA A 309 0.08 -5.11 7.64
C ALA A 309 0.67 -4.84 6.24
N MET A 310 1.36 -5.82 5.66
CA MET A 310 1.93 -5.69 4.30
C MET A 310 0.83 -5.66 3.24
N ARG A 311 -0.21 -6.50 3.36
CA ARG A 311 -1.42 -6.46 2.53
C ARG A 311 -2.10 -5.09 2.60
N ASP A 312 -2.38 -4.63 3.82
CA ASP A 312 -3.11 -3.39 4.12
C ASP A 312 -2.28 -2.12 3.84
N SER A 313 -1.00 -2.27 3.48
CA SER A 313 -0.17 -1.13 3.05
C SER A 313 -0.63 -0.53 1.72
N GLY A 314 -1.48 -1.24 0.97
CA GLY A 314 -1.94 -0.84 -0.35
C GLY A 314 -3.41 -1.15 -0.60
N THR A 315 -3.76 -1.26 -1.89
CA THR A 315 -5.09 -1.63 -2.34
C THR A 315 -5.37 -3.10 -2.03
N VAL A 316 -6.54 -3.36 -1.47
CA VAL A 316 -7.12 -4.71 -1.32
C VAL A 316 -8.38 -4.75 -2.18
N LEU A 317 -8.42 -5.68 -3.12
CA LEU A 317 -9.54 -5.83 -4.04
C LEU A 317 -10.75 -6.42 -3.32
N ASP A 318 -11.93 -5.86 -3.61
CA ASP A 318 -13.22 -6.41 -3.17
C ASP A 318 -14.12 -6.69 -4.37
N TRP A 319 -14.67 -7.90 -4.39
CA TRP A 319 -15.48 -8.44 -5.49
C TRP A 319 -16.98 -8.46 -5.19
N LYS A 320 -17.39 -8.12 -3.97
CA LYS A 320 -18.80 -8.21 -3.54
C LYS A 320 -19.70 -7.34 -4.39
N SER A 321 -19.23 -6.16 -4.79
CA SER A 321 -19.96 -5.23 -5.66
C SER A 321 -20.29 -5.80 -7.05
N LEU A 322 -19.57 -6.82 -7.53
CA LEU A 322 -19.84 -7.45 -8.82
C LEU A 322 -20.91 -8.55 -8.76
N HIS A 323 -21.31 -8.97 -7.56
CA HIS A 323 -22.36 -9.98 -7.32
C HIS A 323 -22.11 -11.28 -8.10
N LEU A 324 -20.87 -11.73 -8.09
CA LEU A 324 -20.42 -12.93 -8.78
C LEU A 324 -21.07 -14.18 -8.17
N ASN A 325 -21.48 -15.14 -9.01
CA ASN A 325 -22.17 -16.36 -8.59
C ASN A 325 -21.18 -17.54 -8.40
N GLY A 326 -20.03 -17.26 -7.80
CA GLY A 326 -18.96 -18.23 -7.63
C GLY A 326 -17.87 -17.69 -6.70
N PRO A 327 -17.03 -18.57 -6.15
CA PRO A 327 -15.98 -18.18 -5.22
C PRO A 327 -14.83 -17.47 -5.95
N ILE A 328 -14.17 -16.55 -5.23
CA ILE A 328 -12.90 -15.95 -5.68
C ILE A 328 -11.77 -16.87 -5.23
N VAL A 329 -11.06 -17.48 -6.18
CA VAL A 329 -10.03 -18.48 -5.89
C VAL A 329 -8.78 -18.23 -6.71
N ASP A 330 -7.61 -18.49 -6.15
CA ASP A 330 -6.36 -18.41 -6.92
C ASP A 330 -5.35 -19.50 -6.52
N LYS A 331 -4.30 -19.64 -7.34
CA LYS A 331 -3.12 -20.46 -7.06
C LYS A 331 -1.86 -19.59 -7.03
N HIS A 332 -0.97 -19.88 -6.10
CA HIS A 332 0.40 -19.37 -6.17
C HIS A 332 1.43 -20.50 -6.11
N SER A 333 2.59 -20.29 -6.73
CA SER A 333 3.72 -21.22 -6.63
C SER A 333 4.96 -20.49 -6.17
N THR A 334 5.83 -21.21 -5.45
CA THR A 334 7.19 -20.74 -5.13
C THR A 334 8.10 -20.60 -6.36
N GLY A 335 7.67 -21.12 -7.52
CA GLY A 335 8.41 -21.04 -8.79
C GLY A 335 9.21 -22.30 -9.09
N GLY A 336 9.38 -22.58 -10.39
CA GLY A 336 10.10 -23.73 -10.92
C GLY A 336 10.40 -23.60 -12.42
N VAL A 337 11.00 -24.63 -13.01
CA VAL A 337 11.34 -24.66 -14.44
C VAL A 337 10.31 -25.48 -15.21
N GLY A 338 9.75 -24.90 -16.29
CA GLY A 338 8.63 -25.51 -17.00
C GLY A 338 7.33 -25.54 -16.19
N ASP A 339 7.22 -24.72 -15.14
CA ASP A 339 5.99 -24.62 -14.35
C ASP A 339 4.95 -23.73 -15.05
N VAL A 340 4.28 -24.31 -16.04
CA VAL A 340 3.26 -23.65 -16.87
C VAL A 340 1.82 -23.84 -16.33
N THR A 341 1.68 -24.54 -15.20
CA THR A 341 0.39 -24.96 -14.61
C THR A 341 -0.67 -23.86 -14.59
N SER A 342 -0.30 -22.62 -14.25
CA SER A 342 -1.22 -21.47 -14.14
C SER A 342 -1.99 -21.17 -15.43
N LEU A 343 -1.41 -21.43 -16.61
CA LEU A 343 -2.02 -21.10 -17.90
C LEU A 343 -3.21 -22.02 -18.22
N MET A 344 -3.21 -23.26 -17.72
CA MET A 344 -4.33 -24.19 -17.88
C MET A 344 -5.27 -24.15 -16.67
N LEU A 345 -4.71 -24.02 -15.46
CA LEU A 345 -5.45 -24.03 -14.20
C LEU A 345 -6.49 -22.91 -14.13
N GLY A 346 -6.12 -21.68 -14.51
CA GLY A 346 -7.05 -20.55 -14.49
C GLY A 346 -8.31 -20.82 -15.34
N PRO A 347 -8.17 -21.14 -16.64
CA PRO A 347 -9.29 -21.52 -17.48
C PRO A 347 -10.08 -22.75 -17.02
N MET A 348 -9.41 -23.78 -16.51
CA MET A 348 -10.08 -25.00 -16.00
C MET A 348 -11.00 -24.68 -14.82
N VAL A 349 -10.53 -23.89 -13.85
CA VAL A 349 -11.33 -23.54 -12.67
C VAL A 349 -12.43 -22.53 -13.02
N ALA A 350 -12.17 -21.59 -13.93
CA ALA A 350 -13.19 -20.67 -14.45
C ALA A 350 -14.32 -21.41 -15.18
N ALA A 351 -13.99 -22.41 -16.00
CA ALA A 351 -14.98 -23.26 -16.66
C ALA A 351 -15.83 -24.10 -15.67
N CYS A 352 -15.32 -24.32 -14.46
CA CYS A 352 -16.02 -24.99 -13.35
C CYS A 352 -16.79 -24.03 -12.42
N GLY A 353 -16.79 -22.71 -12.71
CA GLY A 353 -17.56 -21.70 -11.97
C GLY A 353 -16.80 -20.91 -10.91
N GLY A 354 -15.46 -21.02 -10.86
CA GLY A 354 -14.63 -20.15 -10.01
C GLY A 354 -14.27 -18.83 -10.70
N TYR A 355 -13.86 -17.84 -9.92
CA TYR A 355 -13.32 -16.58 -10.43
C TYR A 355 -11.87 -16.40 -9.99
N ILE A 356 -10.96 -16.19 -10.94
CA ILE A 356 -9.51 -16.24 -10.72
C ILE A 356 -8.87 -14.88 -11.08
N PRO A 357 -8.80 -13.93 -10.13
CA PRO A 357 -8.12 -12.65 -10.31
C PRO A 357 -6.60 -12.75 -10.10
N MET A 358 -5.94 -13.60 -10.89
CA MET A 358 -4.54 -13.96 -10.66
C MET A 358 -3.59 -12.78 -10.88
N ILE A 359 -2.96 -12.30 -9.81
CA ILE A 359 -1.86 -11.34 -9.90
C ILE A 359 -0.55 -12.13 -9.84
N SER A 360 0.18 -12.14 -10.95
CA SER A 360 1.40 -12.95 -11.10
C SER A 360 2.67 -12.10 -11.12
N GLY A 361 3.81 -12.79 -11.18
CA GLY A 361 5.14 -12.20 -11.21
C GLY A 361 5.87 -12.49 -12.52
N ARG A 362 6.91 -11.69 -12.76
CA ARG A 362 7.97 -12.01 -13.73
C ARG A 362 8.95 -13.03 -13.14
N GLY A 363 9.86 -13.54 -13.97
CA GLY A 363 10.85 -14.53 -13.55
C GLY A 363 11.72 -14.03 -12.39
N LEU A 364 12.05 -14.94 -11.48
CA LEU A 364 12.88 -14.70 -10.30
C LEU A 364 14.00 -15.73 -10.23
N GLY A 365 15.26 -15.26 -10.14
CA GLY A 365 16.42 -16.15 -10.14
C GLY A 365 16.47 -17.01 -11.41
N HIS A 366 16.53 -18.33 -11.25
CA HIS A 366 16.52 -19.32 -12.33
C HIS A 366 15.11 -19.73 -12.79
N THR A 367 14.04 -19.27 -12.12
CA THR A 367 12.66 -19.66 -12.41
C THR A 367 12.00 -18.73 -13.44
N GLY A 368 11.22 -19.30 -14.36
CA GLY A 368 10.49 -18.54 -15.37
C GLY A 368 9.25 -17.85 -14.81
N GLY A 369 8.89 -16.67 -15.34
CA GLY A 369 7.70 -15.92 -14.92
C GLY A 369 6.46 -16.23 -15.76
N THR A 370 5.28 -16.29 -15.13
CA THR A 370 4.02 -16.51 -15.88
C THR A 370 3.72 -15.33 -16.82
N LEU A 371 4.02 -14.10 -16.38
CA LEU A 371 3.80 -12.91 -17.20
C LEU A 371 4.70 -12.90 -18.44
N ASP A 372 5.96 -13.29 -18.29
CA ASP A 372 6.92 -13.34 -19.40
C ASP A 372 6.51 -14.39 -20.45
N LYS A 373 5.86 -15.48 -20.02
CA LYS A 373 5.24 -16.48 -20.91
C LYS A 373 4.09 -15.85 -21.69
N LEU A 374 3.13 -15.21 -21.01
CA LEU A 374 1.95 -14.60 -21.65
C LEU A 374 2.30 -13.45 -22.60
N GLU A 375 3.33 -12.66 -22.30
CA GLU A 375 3.84 -11.60 -23.19
C GLU A 375 4.44 -12.14 -24.51
N SER A 376 4.65 -13.46 -24.64
CA SER A 376 4.97 -14.06 -25.93
C SER A 376 3.78 -14.11 -26.90
N ILE A 377 2.56 -13.91 -26.39
CA ILE A 377 1.35 -13.76 -27.18
C ILE A 377 1.29 -12.30 -27.70
N PRO A 378 1.29 -12.07 -29.02
CA PRO A 378 1.29 -10.72 -29.57
C PRO A 378 0.09 -9.89 -29.09
N GLY A 379 0.37 -8.72 -28.51
CA GLY A 379 -0.67 -7.79 -28.05
C GLY A 379 -1.28 -8.09 -26.68
N PHE A 380 -0.89 -9.20 -26.03
CA PHE A 380 -1.40 -9.55 -24.70
C PHE A 380 -1.03 -8.46 -23.67
N ASP A 381 -2.03 -7.93 -22.97
CA ASP A 381 -1.91 -6.82 -22.05
C ASP A 381 -2.02 -7.30 -20.60
N ILE A 382 -0.87 -7.35 -19.92
CA ILE A 382 -0.75 -7.73 -18.51
C ILE A 382 -1.06 -6.58 -17.53
N PHE A 383 -1.36 -5.38 -18.02
CA PHE A 383 -1.67 -4.20 -17.19
C PHE A 383 -2.99 -3.51 -17.60
N PRO A 384 -4.13 -4.23 -17.63
CA PRO A 384 -5.42 -3.57 -17.75
C PRO A 384 -5.66 -2.65 -16.54
N ASP A 385 -6.43 -1.58 -16.72
CA ASP A 385 -6.91 -0.79 -15.58
C ASP A 385 -7.91 -1.59 -14.72
N ASP A 386 -8.16 -1.13 -13.50
CA ASP A 386 -8.98 -1.84 -12.51
C ASP A 386 -10.41 -2.13 -13.00
N ASN A 387 -11.02 -1.21 -13.76
CA ASN A 387 -12.36 -1.41 -14.29
C ASN A 387 -12.34 -2.50 -15.34
N ARG A 388 -11.37 -2.44 -16.26
CA ARG A 388 -11.20 -3.46 -17.29
C ARG A 388 -10.87 -4.82 -16.67
N PHE A 389 -10.03 -4.88 -15.65
CA PHE A 389 -9.73 -6.11 -14.93
C PHE A 389 -10.99 -6.73 -14.33
N ARG A 390 -11.82 -5.92 -13.65
CA ARG A 390 -13.11 -6.36 -13.10
C ARG A 390 -14.09 -6.87 -14.16
N GLU A 391 -14.16 -6.21 -15.31
CA GLU A 391 -14.95 -6.68 -16.46
C GLU A 391 -14.47 -8.06 -16.94
N ILE A 392 -13.16 -8.25 -17.12
CA ILE A 392 -12.62 -9.53 -17.59
C ILE A 392 -12.95 -10.65 -16.60
N ILE A 393 -12.80 -10.41 -15.29
CA ILE A 393 -13.16 -11.40 -14.27
C ILE A 393 -14.66 -11.73 -14.34
N LYS A 394 -15.53 -10.73 -14.46
CA LYS A 394 -16.97 -10.95 -14.55
C LYS A 394 -17.37 -11.74 -15.81
N ASP A 395 -16.80 -11.40 -16.95
CA ASP A 395 -17.24 -11.88 -18.26
C ASP A 395 -16.56 -13.18 -18.69
N VAL A 396 -15.31 -13.41 -18.26
CA VAL A 396 -14.50 -14.58 -18.63
C VAL A 396 -14.28 -15.53 -17.46
N GLY A 397 -14.25 -15.02 -16.22
CA GLY A 397 -13.98 -15.79 -15.02
C GLY A 397 -12.49 -15.83 -14.62
N VAL A 398 -11.56 -15.43 -15.50
CA VAL A 398 -10.12 -15.45 -15.22
C VAL A 398 -9.39 -14.33 -15.95
N ALA A 399 -8.40 -13.76 -15.27
CA ALA A 399 -7.38 -12.91 -15.85
C ALA A 399 -6.04 -13.13 -15.14
N ILE A 400 -4.93 -12.89 -15.84
CA ILE A 400 -3.57 -13.03 -15.30
C ILE A 400 -2.85 -11.72 -15.56
N ILE A 401 -2.67 -10.93 -14.51
CA ILE A 401 -2.13 -9.56 -14.61
C ILE A 401 -0.85 -9.40 -13.80
N GLY A 402 -0.09 -8.35 -14.11
CA GLY A 402 1.04 -7.92 -13.30
C GLY A 402 0.62 -7.18 -12.03
N GLN A 403 1.53 -7.10 -11.07
CA GLN A 403 1.35 -6.30 -9.87
C GLN A 403 1.27 -4.81 -10.24
N THR A 404 0.22 -4.13 -9.77
CA THR A 404 0.13 -2.67 -9.84
C THR A 404 0.97 -2.02 -8.74
N SER A 405 1.34 -0.75 -8.90
CA SER A 405 2.12 -0.02 -7.90
C SER A 405 1.38 0.20 -6.58
N SER A 406 0.06 0.04 -6.57
CA SER A 406 -0.80 0.21 -5.41
C SER A 406 -0.96 -1.04 -4.56
N LEU A 407 -0.56 -2.23 -5.05
CA LEU A 407 -0.78 -3.50 -4.36
C LEU A 407 0.42 -3.86 -3.47
N ALA A 408 0.17 -3.99 -2.16
CA ALA A 408 1.19 -4.27 -1.13
C ALA A 408 2.52 -3.45 -1.28
N PRO A 409 2.47 -2.11 -1.41
CA PRO A 409 3.65 -1.28 -1.70
C PRO A 409 4.77 -1.37 -0.67
N ALA A 410 4.47 -1.69 0.60
CA ALA A 410 5.50 -1.93 1.60
C ALA A 410 6.38 -3.14 1.26
N ASP A 411 5.80 -4.21 0.69
CA ASP A 411 6.54 -5.41 0.27
C ASP A 411 7.59 -5.08 -0.78
N LYS A 412 7.32 -4.17 -1.71
CA LYS A 412 8.26 -3.78 -2.76
C LYS A 412 9.59 -3.28 -2.18
N ARG A 413 9.54 -2.36 -1.22
CA ARG A 413 10.74 -1.84 -0.55
C ARG A 413 11.35 -2.88 0.37
N PHE A 414 10.53 -3.62 1.13
CA PHE A 414 11.03 -4.65 2.03
C PHE A 414 11.77 -5.76 1.27
N TYR A 415 11.19 -6.29 0.20
CA TYR A 415 11.79 -7.28 -0.69
C TYR A 415 13.08 -6.77 -1.32
N ALA A 416 13.09 -5.54 -1.87
CA ALA A 416 14.29 -4.95 -2.46
C ALA A 416 15.45 -4.86 -1.47
N THR A 417 15.18 -4.50 -0.21
CA THR A 417 16.20 -4.52 0.85
C THR A 417 16.64 -5.95 1.18
N ARG A 418 15.71 -6.91 1.26
CA ARG A 418 16.03 -8.32 1.55
C ARG A 418 16.96 -8.94 0.50
N ASP A 419 16.71 -8.63 -0.76
CA ASP A 419 17.45 -9.14 -1.93
C ASP A 419 18.93 -8.75 -1.91
N ILE A 420 19.28 -7.62 -1.28
CA ILE A 420 20.66 -7.14 -1.17
C ILE A 420 21.27 -7.32 0.24
N THR A 421 20.55 -7.95 1.17
CA THR A 421 20.99 -8.12 2.58
C THR A 421 21.06 -9.57 3.05
N ALA A 422 20.90 -10.54 2.14
CA ALA A 422 20.86 -11.97 2.47
C ALA A 422 19.83 -12.29 3.56
N THR A 423 18.64 -11.70 3.44
CA THR A 423 17.48 -11.95 4.32
C THR A 423 16.24 -12.37 3.54
N VAL A 424 16.45 -12.90 2.33
CA VAL A 424 15.37 -13.45 1.50
C VAL A 424 14.87 -14.77 2.09
N ASP A 425 15.78 -15.63 2.51
CA ASP A 425 15.62 -17.02 2.97
C ASP A 425 15.11 -17.13 4.43
N SER A 426 14.06 -16.38 4.75
CA SER A 426 13.37 -16.42 6.05
C SER A 426 11.91 -16.78 5.86
N ILE A 427 11.47 -17.94 6.40
CA ILE A 427 10.08 -18.43 6.31
C ILE A 427 9.03 -17.35 6.64
N PRO A 428 9.10 -16.61 7.77
CA PRO A 428 8.10 -15.57 8.07
C PRO A 428 8.10 -14.44 7.03
N LEU A 429 9.26 -14.02 6.53
CA LEU A 429 9.36 -12.96 5.52
C LEU A 429 8.90 -13.41 4.12
N ILE A 430 9.20 -14.66 3.74
CA ILE A 430 8.73 -15.27 2.49
C ILE A 430 7.20 -15.40 2.54
N THR A 431 6.68 -15.96 3.62
CA THR A 431 5.25 -16.16 3.84
C THR A 431 4.49 -14.83 3.76
N ALA A 432 4.94 -13.81 4.50
CA ALA A 432 4.31 -12.51 4.49
C ALA A 432 4.40 -11.82 3.14
N SER A 433 5.54 -11.93 2.45
CA SER A 433 5.69 -11.36 1.11
C SER A 433 4.73 -12.01 0.11
N ILE A 434 4.70 -13.34 0.02
CA ILE A 434 3.81 -14.07 -0.89
C ILE A 434 2.34 -13.74 -0.60
N LEU A 435 1.93 -13.90 0.67
CA LEU A 435 0.53 -13.76 1.05
C LEU A 435 0.06 -12.31 1.05
N ALA A 436 0.90 -11.31 1.32
CA ALA A 436 0.47 -9.91 1.26
C ALA A 436 -0.13 -9.56 -0.11
N LYS A 437 0.46 -10.10 -1.18
CA LYS A 437 -0.02 -9.91 -2.54
C LYS A 437 -1.26 -10.74 -2.85
N LYS A 438 -1.25 -12.03 -2.48
CA LYS A 438 -2.39 -12.93 -2.73
C LYS A 438 -3.63 -12.58 -1.93
N LEU A 439 -3.48 -12.19 -0.67
CA LEU A 439 -4.60 -11.76 0.15
C LEU A 439 -5.12 -10.39 -0.26
N ALA A 440 -4.32 -9.57 -0.95
CA ALA A 440 -4.80 -8.31 -1.54
C ALA A 440 -5.72 -8.54 -2.75
N GLU A 441 -5.76 -9.76 -3.30
CA GLU A 441 -6.71 -10.13 -4.37
C GLU A 441 -8.13 -10.36 -3.85
N GLY A 442 -8.38 -10.34 -2.53
CA GLY A 442 -9.73 -10.53 -1.97
C GLY A 442 -10.28 -11.94 -2.15
N LEU A 443 -9.43 -12.96 -1.94
CA LEU A 443 -9.74 -14.37 -2.18
C LEU A 443 -10.65 -14.99 -1.11
N ASP A 444 -11.53 -15.89 -1.54
CA ASP A 444 -12.26 -16.81 -0.66
C ASP A 444 -11.44 -18.07 -0.33
N ALA A 445 -10.63 -18.53 -1.30
CA ALA A 445 -9.71 -19.65 -1.12
C ALA A 445 -8.43 -19.52 -1.95
N LEU A 446 -7.36 -20.17 -1.51
CA LEU A 446 -6.05 -20.17 -2.14
C LEU A 446 -5.46 -21.59 -2.11
N VAL A 447 -4.79 -22.01 -3.17
CA VAL A 447 -3.89 -23.17 -3.12
C VAL A 447 -2.45 -22.74 -3.34
N MET A 448 -1.55 -23.27 -2.51
CA MET A 448 -0.13 -23.06 -2.62
C MET A 448 0.58 -24.27 -3.22
N ASP A 449 1.39 -24.03 -4.23
CA ASP A 449 2.24 -25.01 -4.88
C ASP A 449 3.70 -24.78 -4.46
N VAL A 450 4.12 -25.49 -3.41
CA VAL A 450 5.48 -25.38 -2.88
C VAL A 450 6.33 -26.46 -3.51
N LYS A 451 7.31 -26.02 -4.31
CA LYS A 451 8.20 -26.93 -5.03
C LYS A 451 9.18 -27.61 -4.08
N VAL A 452 9.53 -28.85 -4.39
CA VAL A 452 10.51 -29.67 -3.68
C VAL A 452 11.53 -30.22 -4.67
N GLY A 453 12.80 -30.24 -4.31
CA GLY A 453 13.86 -30.88 -5.10
C GLY A 453 14.87 -29.88 -5.67
N SER A 454 15.71 -30.34 -6.60
CA SER A 454 16.87 -29.59 -7.10
C SER A 454 16.54 -28.24 -7.74
N GLY A 455 15.36 -28.08 -8.34
CA GLY A 455 14.90 -26.83 -8.96
C GLY A 455 14.00 -25.97 -8.06
N ALA A 456 13.76 -26.39 -6.81
CA ALA A 456 12.90 -25.68 -5.87
C ALA A 456 13.56 -24.44 -5.26
N PHE A 457 12.73 -23.59 -4.65
CA PHE A 457 13.17 -22.40 -3.93
C PHE A 457 13.83 -22.76 -2.58
N MET A 458 13.23 -23.68 -1.82
CA MET A 458 13.78 -24.14 -0.55
C MET A 458 14.79 -25.28 -0.79
N PRO A 459 15.92 -25.32 -0.04
CA PRO A 459 17.02 -26.24 -0.35
C PRO A 459 16.78 -27.68 0.12
N THR A 460 15.81 -27.92 1.01
CA THR A 460 15.47 -29.26 1.52
C THR A 460 13.97 -29.50 1.54
N TYR A 461 13.57 -30.76 1.63
CA TYR A 461 12.17 -31.15 1.75
C TYR A 461 11.54 -30.56 3.02
N GLU A 462 12.24 -30.66 4.15
CA GLU A 462 11.76 -30.24 5.47
C GLU A 462 11.51 -28.73 5.51
N LEU A 463 12.37 -27.95 4.86
CA LEU A 463 12.20 -26.51 4.72
C LEU A 463 11.05 -26.14 3.78
N SER A 464 10.80 -26.96 2.76
CA SER A 464 9.64 -26.80 1.86
C SER A 464 8.34 -27.08 2.60
N GLU A 465 8.30 -28.15 3.41
CA GLU A 465 7.18 -28.51 4.28
C GLU A 465 6.90 -27.42 5.31
N ALA A 466 7.94 -26.94 6.01
CA ALA A 466 7.82 -25.84 6.98
C ALA A 466 7.30 -24.54 6.35
N LEU A 467 7.70 -24.24 5.10
CA LEU A 467 7.17 -23.10 4.36
C LEU A 467 5.69 -23.30 4.00
N ALA A 468 5.32 -24.49 3.53
CA ALA A 468 3.92 -24.83 3.20
C ALA A 468 3.01 -24.69 4.44
N GLU A 469 3.41 -25.25 5.58
CA GLU A 469 2.68 -25.15 6.85
C GLU A 469 2.55 -23.69 7.32
N ALA A 470 3.62 -22.90 7.21
CA ALA A 470 3.59 -21.49 7.57
C ALA A 470 2.60 -20.69 6.72
N ILE A 471 2.62 -20.90 5.40
CA ILE A 471 1.70 -20.20 4.48
C ILE A 471 0.25 -20.61 4.74
N VAL A 472 -0.02 -21.91 4.91
CA VAL A 472 -1.37 -22.41 5.25
C VAL A 472 -1.84 -21.82 6.57
N GLY A 473 -1.02 -21.85 7.62
CA GLY A 473 -1.38 -21.33 8.94
C GLY A 473 -1.70 -19.83 8.91
N VAL A 474 -0.88 -19.03 8.23
CA VAL A 474 -1.05 -17.58 8.13
C VAL A 474 -2.27 -17.22 7.28
N ALA A 475 -2.45 -17.83 6.12
CA ALA A 475 -3.55 -17.51 5.22
C ALA A 475 -4.93 -17.87 5.82
N ASN A 476 -5.02 -19.03 6.47
CA ASN A 476 -6.24 -19.40 7.21
C ASN A 476 -6.45 -18.48 8.43
N GLY A 477 -5.38 -18.08 9.13
CA GLY A 477 -5.44 -17.07 10.20
C GLY A 477 -5.92 -15.69 9.72
N ALA A 478 -5.68 -15.36 8.44
CA ALA A 478 -6.17 -14.17 7.77
C ALA A 478 -7.61 -14.31 7.20
N GLY A 479 -8.23 -15.48 7.35
CA GLY A 479 -9.61 -15.74 6.93
C GLY A 479 -9.78 -16.32 5.53
N VAL A 480 -8.69 -16.69 4.83
CA VAL A 480 -8.73 -17.29 3.49
C VAL A 480 -8.48 -18.79 3.58
N ARG A 481 -9.43 -19.59 3.08
CA ARG A 481 -9.32 -21.06 3.11
C ARG A 481 -8.18 -21.51 2.23
N THR A 482 -7.11 -21.99 2.85
CA THR A 482 -5.86 -22.24 2.13
C THR A 482 -5.34 -23.64 2.38
N THR A 483 -4.95 -24.32 1.31
CA THR A 483 -4.21 -25.59 1.33
C THR A 483 -2.89 -25.45 0.58
N ALA A 484 -1.97 -26.39 0.78
CA ALA A 484 -0.69 -26.42 0.09
C ALA A 484 -0.35 -27.83 -0.36
N LEU A 485 0.24 -27.95 -1.56
CA LEU A 485 0.79 -29.18 -2.08
C LEU A 485 2.31 -29.04 -2.21
N LEU A 486 3.03 -30.08 -1.78
CA LEU A 486 4.45 -30.24 -2.04
C LEU A 486 4.62 -30.97 -3.38
N THR A 487 5.21 -30.32 -4.38
CA THR A 487 5.29 -30.86 -5.75
C THR A 487 6.72 -31.02 -6.26
N ASP A 488 6.98 -32.09 -7.01
CA ASP A 488 8.31 -32.44 -7.51
C ASP A 488 8.83 -31.42 -8.53
N MET A 489 10.07 -30.96 -8.29
CA MET A 489 10.83 -30.06 -9.16
C MET A 489 12.28 -30.55 -9.30
N ASN A 490 12.51 -31.87 -9.25
CA ASN A 490 13.80 -32.48 -9.58
C ASN A 490 14.06 -32.58 -11.10
N GLN A 491 13.06 -32.25 -11.91
CA GLN A 491 13.10 -32.21 -13.36
C GLN A 491 12.00 -31.27 -13.88
N VAL A 492 12.08 -30.90 -15.17
CA VAL A 492 11.19 -29.88 -15.76
C VAL A 492 9.77 -30.41 -15.64
N LEU A 493 8.83 -29.58 -15.19
CA LEU A 493 7.48 -30.05 -14.95
C LEU A 493 6.75 -30.34 -16.27
N ALA A 494 6.75 -29.36 -17.18
CA ALA A 494 6.31 -29.51 -18.55
C ALA A 494 7.35 -30.27 -19.41
N SER A 495 6.98 -30.56 -20.65
CA SER A 495 7.92 -31.04 -21.69
C SER A 495 8.71 -29.91 -22.33
N SER A 496 8.49 -28.67 -21.90
CA SER A 496 9.16 -27.46 -22.40
C SER A 496 9.57 -26.53 -21.26
N ALA A 497 10.62 -25.74 -21.51
CA ALA A 497 11.07 -24.67 -20.62
C ALA A 497 11.35 -23.40 -21.44
N GLY A 498 10.68 -22.30 -21.11
CA GLY A 498 10.79 -21.03 -21.81
C GLY A 498 9.48 -20.24 -21.83
N ASN A 499 9.37 -19.28 -22.74
CA ASN A 499 8.17 -18.41 -22.82
C ASN A 499 7.15 -18.97 -23.82
N ALA A 500 7.38 -18.75 -25.12
CA ALA A 500 6.45 -19.16 -26.18
C ALA A 500 6.24 -20.68 -26.27
N VAL A 501 7.29 -21.47 -26.00
CA VAL A 501 7.22 -22.93 -26.03
C VAL A 501 6.31 -23.49 -24.93
N GLU A 502 6.29 -22.86 -23.76
CA GLU A 502 5.40 -23.23 -22.67
C GLU A 502 3.96 -22.79 -22.96
N VAL A 503 3.74 -21.60 -23.55
CA VAL A 503 2.40 -21.19 -24.01
C VAL A 503 1.83 -22.17 -25.04
N ARG A 504 2.65 -22.62 -25.99
CA ARG A 504 2.26 -23.65 -26.96
C ARG A 504 1.82 -24.93 -26.26
N GLU A 505 2.61 -25.43 -25.31
CA GLU A 505 2.26 -26.65 -24.57
C GLU A 505 0.98 -26.47 -23.75
N ALA A 506 0.73 -25.29 -23.18
CA ALA A 506 -0.52 -24.99 -22.48
C ALA A 506 -1.75 -25.06 -23.41
N VAL A 507 -1.64 -24.55 -24.64
CA VAL A 507 -2.73 -24.67 -25.63
C VAL A 507 -2.95 -26.14 -26.02
N GLN A 508 -1.88 -26.88 -26.34
CA GLN A 508 -1.95 -28.31 -26.67
C GLN A 508 -2.54 -29.15 -25.53
N PHE A 509 -2.24 -28.79 -24.28
CA PHE A 509 -2.81 -29.41 -23.09
C PHE A 509 -4.32 -29.22 -23.03
N LEU A 510 -4.76 -27.97 -23.20
CA LEU A 510 -6.18 -27.59 -23.13
C LEU A 510 -7.00 -28.17 -24.28
N THR A 511 -6.44 -28.27 -25.49
CA THR A 511 -7.10 -28.86 -26.67
C THR A 511 -7.04 -30.39 -26.70
N GLY A 512 -6.23 -31.01 -25.84
CA GLY A 512 -6.06 -32.46 -25.78
C GLY A 512 -5.12 -33.03 -26.86
N GLU A 513 -4.36 -32.18 -27.55
CA GLU A 513 -3.36 -32.59 -28.54
C GLU A 513 -2.18 -33.32 -27.87
N TYR A 514 -1.69 -32.78 -26.76
CA TYR A 514 -0.60 -33.38 -25.98
C TYR A 514 -0.71 -32.95 -24.52
N ARG A 515 -0.54 -33.90 -23.59
CA ARG A 515 -0.52 -33.65 -22.15
C ARG A 515 0.64 -34.42 -21.54
N ASN A 516 1.67 -33.70 -21.07
CA ASN A 516 2.71 -34.30 -20.25
C ASN A 516 2.07 -34.88 -18.97
N PRO A 517 2.30 -36.16 -18.62
CA PRO A 517 1.62 -36.81 -17.51
C PRO A 517 1.94 -36.16 -16.15
N ARG A 518 3.18 -35.74 -15.91
CA ARG A 518 3.57 -35.08 -14.65
C ARG A 518 2.96 -33.69 -14.53
N LEU A 519 2.96 -32.93 -15.62
CA LEU A 519 2.29 -31.64 -15.69
C LEU A 519 0.78 -31.79 -15.46
N PHE A 520 0.16 -32.82 -16.04
CA PHE A 520 -1.25 -33.13 -15.86
C PHE A 520 -1.58 -33.42 -14.40
N ASP A 521 -0.83 -34.30 -13.74
CA ASP A 521 -1.08 -34.68 -12.35
C ASP A 521 -1.00 -33.49 -11.40
N VAL A 522 0.05 -32.66 -11.53
CA VAL A 522 0.22 -31.45 -10.71
C VAL A 522 -0.89 -30.43 -10.99
N THR A 523 -1.19 -30.17 -12.28
CA THR A 523 -2.26 -29.22 -12.66
C THR A 523 -3.61 -29.67 -12.12
N MET A 524 -3.93 -30.95 -12.26
CA MET A 524 -5.18 -31.54 -11.79
C MET A 524 -5.29 -31.47 -10.27
N ALA A 525 -4.25 -31.87 -9.54
CA ALA A 525 -4.24 -31.84 -8.08
C ALA A 525 -4.44 -30.42 -7.53
N LEU A 526 -3.76 -29.41 -8.09
CA LEU A 526 -3.94 -28.01 -7.69
C LEU A 526 -5.37 -27.50 -7.97
N CYS A 527 -5.94 -27.85 -9.13
CA CYS A 527 -7.32 -27.46 -9.45
C CYS A 527 -8.34 -28.13 -8.52
N VAL A 528 -8.11 -29.38 -8.11
CA VAL A 528 -8.98 -30.08 -7.15
C VAL A 528 -9.05 -29.32 -5.83
N GLU A 529 -7.90 -28.93 -5.29
CA GLU A 529 -7.82 -28.14 -4.05
C GLU A 529 -8.60 -26.81 -4.15
N MET A 530 -8.52 -26.14 -5.31
CA MET A 530 -9.28 -24.92 -5.57
C MET A 530 -10.79 -25.17 -5.62
N LEU A 531 -11.24 -26.25 -6.26
CA LEU A 531 -12.66 -26.58 -6.32
C LEU A 531 -13.22 -26.94 -4.94
N ILE A 532 -12.49 -27.73 -4.15
CA ILE A 532 -12.93 -28.13 -2.81
C ILE A 532 -12.94 -26.92 -1.87
N SER A 533 -11.84 -26.15 -1.81
CA SER A 533 -11.74 -24.96 -0.94
C SER A 533 -12.68 -23.84 -1.37
N GLY A 534 -12.96 -23.72 -2.67
CA GLY A 534 -13.97 -22.85 -3.26
C GLY A 534 -15.41 -23.36 -3.11
N LYS A 535 -15.62 -24.58 -2.60
CA LYS A 535 -16.94 -25.22 -2.46
C LYS A 535 -17.68 -25.43 -3.79
N LEU A 536 -16.93 -25.59 -4.88
CA LEU A 536 -17.42 -25.99 -6.20
C LEU A 536 -17.48 -27.51 -6.38
N ALA A 537 -16.80 -28.27 -5.50
CA ALA A 537 -16.90 -29.72 -5.38
C ALA A 537 -16.82 -30.11 -3.90
N LYS A 538 -17.41 -31.26 -3.53
CA LYS A 538 -17.41 -31.73 -2.13
C LYS A 538 -16.24 -32.67 -1.80
N ASP A 539 -15.67 -33.32 -2.81
CA ASP A 539 -14.63 -34.33 -2.69
C ASP A 539 -13.75 -34.39 -3.95
N ASP A 540 -12.61 -35.09 -3.87
CA ASP A 540 -11.64 -35.23 -4.95
C ASP A 540 -12.26 -35.88 -6.20
N ALA A 541 -13.10 -36.89 -6.03
CA ALA A 541 -13.73 -37.60 -7.15
C ALA A 541 -14.66 -36.69 -7.96
N GLU A 542 -15.50 -35.89 -7.30
CA GLU A 542 -16.35 -34.90 -7.94
C GLU A 542 -15.50 -33.81 -8.61
N ALA A 543 -14.47 -33.31 -7.93
CA ALA A 543 -13.60 -32.26 -8.45
C ALA A 543 -12.89 -32.71 -9.74
N ARG A 544 -12.26 -33.90 -9.72
CA ARG A 544 -11.61 -34.49 -10.90
C ARG A 544 -12.59 -34.72 -12.04
N ALA A 545 -13.79 -35.24 -11.76
CA ALA A 545 -14.80 -35.45 -12.79
C ALA A 545 -15.20 -34.14 -13.48
N LYS A 546 -15.39 -33.04 -12.71
CA LYS A 546 -15.70 -31.72 -13.28
C LYS A 546 -14.55 -31.16 -14.12
N LEU A 547 -13.33 -31.22 -13.61
CA LEU A 547 -12.14 -30.72 -14.30
C LEU A 547 -11.84 -31.51 -15.59
N GLN A 548 -11.96 -32.83 -15.53
CA GLN A 548 -11.81 -33.69 -16.69
C GLN A 548 -12.89 -33.39 -17.74
N ALA A 549 -14.14 -33.19 -17.32
CA ALA A 549 -15.22 -32.84 -18.23
C ALA A 549 -14.96 -31.54 -18.99
N VAL A 550 -14.46 -30.48 -18.34
CA VAL A 550 -14.17 -29.19 -19.01
C VAL A 550 -12.93 -29.22 -19.91
N LEU A 551 -12.00 -30.14 -19.65
CA LEU A 551 -10.89 -30.43 -20.55
C LEU A 551 -11.37 -31.18 -21.79
N ASP A 552 -12.21 -32.21 -21.63
CA ASP A 552 -12.61 -33.09 -22.73
C ASP A 552 -13.68 -32.47 -23.63
N ASN A 553 -14.53 -31.59 -23.09
CA ASN A 553 -15.54 -30.88 -23.87
C ASN A 553 -15.05 -29.55 -24.47
N GLY A 554 -13.78 -29.21 -24.29
CA GLY A 554 -13.15 -28.01 -24.87
C GLY A 554 -13.44 -26.69 -24.17
N LYS A 555 -14.28 -26.64 -23.11
CA LYS A 555 -14.61 -25.39 -22.40
C LYS A 555 -13.40 -24.72 -21.77
N ALA A 556 -12.44 -25.48 -21.25
CA ALA A 556 -11.23 -24.89 -20.68
C ALA A 556 -10.39 -24.17 -21.77
N ALA A 557 -10.32 -24.72 -22.98
CA ALA A 557 -9.67 -24.08 -24.12
C ALA A 557 -10.45 -22.82 -24.58
N GLU A 558 -11.77 -22.88 -24.63
CA GLU A 558 -12.63 -21.73 -24.94
C GLU A 558 -12.39 -20.56 -23.96
N VAL A 559 -12.35 -20.85 -22.65
CA VAL A 559 -12.10 -19.83 -21.62
C VAL A 559 -10.70 -19.24 -21.77
N PHE A 560 -9.69 -20.04 -22.08
CA PHE A 560 -8.34 -19.52 -22.36
C PHE A 560 -8.33 -18.58 -23.57
N GLY A 561 -8.98 -18.96 -24.67
CA GLY A 561 -9.11 -18.10 -25.85
C GLY A 561 -9.81 -16.78 -25.55
N ARG A 562 -10.91 -16.82 -24.78
CA ARG A 562 -11.63 -15.63 -24.31
C ARG A 562 -10.78 -14.75 -23.40
N MET A 563 -9.99 -15.35 -22.50
CA MET A 563 -9.06 -14.62 -21.63
C MET A 563 -8.01 -13.87 -22.45
N VAL A 564 -7.38 -14.56 -23.43
CA VAL A 564 -6.40 -13.97 -24.34
C VAL A 564 -7.01 -12.79 -25.11
N ALA A 565 -8.18 -12.98 -25.71
CA ALA A 565 -8.88 -11.93 -26.45
C ALA A 565 -9.26 -10.73 -25.57
N ALA A 566 -9.78 -11.00 -24.36
CA ALA A 566 -10.21 -9.96 -23.44
C ALA A 566 -9.03 -9.10 -22.92
N GLN A 567 -7.83 -9.69 -22.89
CA GLN A 567 -6.54 -9.05 -22.61
C GLN A 567 -5.79 -8.67 -23.90
N LYS A 568 -6.51 -8.33 -24.97
CA LYS A 568 -5.98 -7.74 -26.23
C LYS A 568 -5.08 -8.64 -27.09
N GLY A 569 -4.92 -9.91 -26.73
CA GLY A 569 -4.32 -10.91 -27.62
C GLY A 569 -5.25 -11.29 -28.79
N PRO A 570 -4.79 -12.16 -29.70
CA PRO A 570 -5.56 -12.55 -30.87
C PRO A 570 -6.84 -13.32 -30.50
N THR A 571 -7.95 -13.02 -31.18
CA THR A 571 -9.27 -13.63 -30.90
C THR A 571 -9.36 -15.10 -31.31
N ASP A 572 -8.51 -15.53 -32.22
CA ASP A 572 -8.38 -16.90 -32.76
C ASP A 572 -7.07 -17.56 -32.30
N PHE A 573 -6.54 -17.15 -31.15
CA PHE A 573 -5.23 -17.61 -30.69
C PHE A 573 -5.19 -19.12 -30.47
N VAL A 574 -6.25 -19.75 -29.94
CA VAL A 574 -6.27 -21.19 -29.63
C VAL A 574 -6.17 -22.04 -30.89
N GLU A 575 -6.82 -21.61 -31.97
CA GLU A 575 -6.83 -22.33 -33.26
C GLU A 575 -5.57 -22.04 -34.09
N ASN A 576 -5.01 -20.84 -33.94
CA ASN A 576 -3.92 -20.33 -34.78
C ASN A 576 -2.64 -19.98 -34.01
N TYR A 577 -2.41 -20.54 -32.81
CA TYR A 577 -1.27 -20.19 -31.94
C TYR A 577 0.09 -20.28 -32.66
N ALA A 578 0.26 -21.25 -33.56
CA ALA A 578 1.50 -21.47 -34.30
C ALA A 578 1.87 -20.29 -35.22
N LYS A 579 0.89 -19.51 -35.69
CA LYS A 579 1.11 -18.30 -36.48
C LYS A 579 1.53 -17.11 -35.62
N TYR A 580 1.07 -17.06 -34.37
CA TYR A 580 1.27 -15.92 -33.49
C TYR A 580 2.53 -16.03 -32.62
N LEU A 581 2.82 -17.23 -32.12
CA LEU A 581 3.94 -17.43 -31.21
C LEU A 581 5.28 -17.24 -31.92
N PRO A 582 6.25 -16.54 -31.30
CA PRO A 582 7.55 -16.31 -31.91
C PRO A 582 8.31 -17.63 -32.07
N THR A 583 8.81 -17.86 -33.28
CA THR A 583 9.64 -19.02 -33.61
C THR A 583 11.11 -18.64 -33.48
N ALA A 584 11.91 -19.50 -32.85
CA ALA A 584 13.35 -19.29 -32.74
C ALA A 584 14.03 -19.36 -34.12
N MET A 585 15.11 -18.60 -34.30
CA MET A 585 15.88 -18.58 -35.56
C MET A 585 16.48 -19.96 -35.90
N LEU A 586 16.85 -20.74 -34.88
CA LEU A 586 17.42 -22.07 -35.01
C LEU A 586 16.71 -23.01 -34.04
N THR A 587 16.25 -24.16 -34.53
CA THR A 587 15.76 -25.26 -33.71
C THR A 587 16.55 -26.50 -34.07
N LYS A 588 17.28 -27.06 -33.10
CA LYS A 588 18.15 -28.22 -33.31
C LYS A 588 18.08 -29.11 -32.08
N ALA A 589 17.89 -30.41 -32.29
CA ALA A 589 17.95 -31.39 -31.21
C ALA A 589 19.38 -31.49 -30.66
N VAL A 590 19.49 -31.59 -29.33
CA VAL A 590 20.72 -31.96 -28.63
C VAL A 590 20.63 -33.42 -28.22
N TYR A 591 21.65 -34.21 -28.58
CA TYR A 591 21.76 -35.62 -28.22
C TYR A 591 22.84 -35.78 -27.16
N ALA A 592 22.66 -36.76 -26.27
CA ALA A 592 23.69 -37.11 -25.29
C ALA A 592 24.93 -37.68 -26.00
N ASP A 593 26.11 -37.44 -25.42
CA ASP A 593 27.37 -37.98 -25.93
C ASP A 593 27.43 -39.51 -25.85
N THR A 594 26.67 -40.11 -24.92
CA THR A 594 26.58 -41.56 -24.71
C THR A 594 25.13 -42.00 -24.54
N GLU A 595 24.83 -43.23 -24.96
CA GLU A 595 23.57 -43.90 -24.67
C GLU A 595 23.42 -44.21 -23.17
N GLY A 596 22.19 -44.20 -22.65
CA GLY A 596 21.92 -44.47 -21.25
C GLY A 596 20.52 -44.05 -20.81
N PHE A 597 20.29 -44.08 -19.49
CA PHE A 597 19.09 -43.56 -18.86
C PHE A 597 19.41 -42.25 -18.15
N VAL A 598 18.51 -41.26 -18.25
CA VAL A 598 18.63 -40.00 -17.51
C VAL A 598 18.54 -40.31 -16.00
N SER A 599 19.57 -39.94 -15.24
CA SER A 599 19.65 -40.19 -13.79
C SER A 599 19.41 -38.95 -12.94
N GLU A 600 19.95 -37.80 -13.34
CA GLU A 600 19.80 -36.52 -12.64
C GLU A 600 19.65 -35.38 -13.66
N ASN A 601 18.73 -34.47 -13.40
CA ASN A 601 18.61 -33.21 -14.13
C ASN A 601 19.12 -32.08 -13.23
N GLY A 602 20.27 -31.52 -13.57
CA GLY A 602 20.88 -30.43 -12.82
C GLY A 602 20.16 -29.10 -13.08
N TYR A 603 19.70 -28.45 -12.02
CA TYR A 603 19.35 -27.03 -12.04
C TYR A 603 20.49 -26.21 -11.45
N PRO A 604 20.83 -25.04 -12.02
CA PRO A 604 21.68 -24.09 -11.31
C PRO A 604 20.99 -23.74 -9.98
N ARG A 605 21.74 -23.82 -8.87
CA ARG A 605 21.18 -23.51 -7.55
C ARG A 605 21.17 -22.01 -7.38
N ALA A 606 20.10 -21.45 -6.80
CA ALA A 606 20.07 -20.06 -6.39
C ALA A 606 21.27 -19.77 -5.47
N GLY A 607 22.26 -19.02 -5.96
CA GLY A 607 23.52 -18.74 -5.27
C GLY A 607 24.78 -19.18 -6.00
N ASP A 608 24.70 -19.97 -7.08
CA ASP A 608 25.84 -20.09 -7.99
C ASP A 608 26.02 -18.76 -8.74
N GLY A 609 27.21 -18.16 -8.65
CA GLY A 609 27.52 -16.86 -9.27
C GLY A 609 27.50 -16.87 -10.81
N SER A 610 27.05 -17.96 -11.43
CA SER A 610 26.71 -18.06 -12.84
C SER A 610 25.32 -17.49 -13.06
N GLY A 611 25.20 -16.16 -12.92
CA GLY A 611 24.06 -15.44 -13.41
C GLY A 611 23.85 -15.74 -14.91
N CYS A 612 22.93 -16.66 -15.21
CA CYS A 612 22.05 -16.49 -16.36
C CYS A 612 21.20 -15.25 -16.06
N ASN A 613 21.83 -14.08 -16.13
CA ASN A 613 21.13 -12.83 -16.33
C ASN A 613 20.19 -13.09 -17.51
N GLY A 614 18.89 -13.11 -17.25
CA GLY A 614 17.81 -13.17 -18.23
C GLY A 614 17.78 -11.96 -19.18
N ARG A 615 18.94 -11.38 -19.51
CA ARG A 615 19.13 -10.58 -20.70
C ARG A 615 19.36 -11.51 -21.89
N ARG A 616 18.27 -11.77 -22.62
CA ARG A 616 18.26 -12.13 -24.06
C ARG A 616 18.85 -13.47 -24.50
N SER A 617 18.95 -14.50 -23.67
CA SER A 617 19.27 -15.85 -24.18
C SER A 617 18.02 -16.73 -24.23
N SER A 618 17.37 -16.71 -25.39
CA SER A 618 16.37 -17.69 -25.83
C SER A 618 17.02 -19.03 -26.18
N SER A 619 17.83 -19.58 -25.29
CA SER A 619 18.42 -20.92 -25.43
C SER A 619 17.72 -21.83 -24.44
N GLY A 620 16.57 -22.37 -24.88
CA GLY A 620 15.97 -23.53 -24.25
C GLY A 620 16.95 -24.71 -24.31
N ILE A 621 16.90 -25.55 -23.29
CA ILE A 621 17.43 -26.91 -23.32
C ILE A 621 16.58 -27.73 -24.29
#